data_AF-A0A951I4G8-F1
#
_entry.id   AF-A0A951I4G8-F1
#
_cell.length_a   1.000
_cell.length_b   1.000
_cell.length_c   1.000
_cell.angle_alpha   90.00
_cell.angle_beta   90.00
_cell.angle_gamma   90.00
#
_symmetry.space_group_name_H-M   'P 1'
#
loop_
_entity.id
_entity.type
_entity.pdbx_description
1 polymer ?
#
loop_
_entity_poly.entity_id
_entity_poly.type
_entity_poly.pdbx_seq_one_letter_code
_entity_poly.pdbx_strand_id
1 'polypeptide(L)'
;MKALPQRSDLRTVNASGFRLYLQTELARRCSHNRQYSLRSFALQLDVDHSTLSQVLRGKRRLTTQMIEKFGRRLNLSQEDIEAFVAQAELMKSGKTVMASMAQQLTLDAVQLLSDTRHQSILELLQLEYFRPDVRWIARVLNTAPDEVNIALSRLLRLGLLEMATPDRWLDKSDSLCRDRNDFAAQVIRKLSEQVRKLSARSGRR
;
A
#
# COMPACT_ATOMS: atom_id res chain seq x y z
N MET A 1 30.96 -4.93 -12.53
CA MET A 1 29.51 -5.10 -12.80
C MET A 1 28.86 -5.63 -11.52
N LYS A 2 28.33 -4.74 -10.66
CA LYS A 2 27.78 -5.14 -9.34
C LYS A 2 26.31 -5.51 -9.50
N ALA A 3 25.99 -6.74 -9.11
CA ALA A 3 24.68 -7.34 -9.13
C ALA A 3 23.64 -6.48 -8.39
N LEU A 4 22.51 -6.18 -9.04
CA LEU A 4 21.30 -5.76 -8.36
C LEU A 4 20.87 -6.88 -7.39
N PRO A 5 20.45 -6.55 -6.16
CA PRO A 5 19.91 -7.55 -5.27
C PRO A 5 18.61 -8.13 -5.86
N GLN A 6 18.56 -9.45 -5.83
CA GLN A 6 17.51 -10.33 -6.36
C GLN A 6 16.11 -9.96 -5.84
N ARG A 7 15.12 -10.05 -6.74
CA ARG A 7 13.69 -9.72 -6.59
C ARG A 7 12.89 -10.70 -5.71
N SER A 8 13.49 -11.40 -4.74
CA SER A 8 12.90 -12.62 -4.16
C SER A 8 12.38 -12.56 -2.72
N ASP A 9 12.39 -11.41 -2.03
CA ASP A 9 12.09 -11.35 -0.58
C ASP A 9 10.75 -10.69 -0.17
N LEU A 10 9.77 -10.55 -1.07
CA LEU A 10 8.42 -10.07 -0.67
C LEU A 10 7.53 -11.17 -0.02
N ARG A 11 8.07 -12.38 0.23
CA ARG A 11 7.33 -13.54 0.76
C ARG A 11 7.33 -13.66 2.29
N THR A 12 7.21 -12.57 3.04
CA THR A 12 6.84 -12.66 4.46
C THR A 12 5.53 -11.92 4.71
N VAL A 13 4.44 -12.68 4.66
CA VAL A 13 3.03 -12.26 4.66
C VAL A 13 2.56 -11.81 6.06
N ASN A 14 3.34 -10.94 6.70
CA ASN A 14 2.93 -10.30 7.94
C ASN A 14 3.28 -8.82 7.91
N ALA A 15 2.95 -8.14 6.80
CA ALA A 15 3.19 -6.70 6.63
C ALA A 15 2.20 -5.93 7.51
N SER A 16 2.73 -5.06 8.37
CA SER A 16 1.95 -3.99 8.99
C SER A 16 1.87 -2.82 8.00
N GLY A 17 0.75 -2.10 7.93
CA GLY A 17 0.57 -1.02 6.93
C GLY A 17 1.69 0.02 6.98
N PHE A 18 2.19 0.35 8.17
CA PHE A 18 3.33 1.24 8.33
C PHE A 18 4.66 0.69 7.79
N ARG A 19 4.88 -0.63 7.84
CA ARG A 19 6.09 -1.23 7.24
C ARG A 19 6.07 -1.11 5.72
N LEU A 20 4.89 -1.34 5.14
CA LEU A 20 4.68 -1.18 3.71
C LEU A 20 4.97 0.27 3.29
N TYR A 21 4.52 1.23 4.11
CA TYR A 21 4.86 2.64 3.95
C TYR A 21 6.37 2.87 3.92
N LEU A 22 7.12 2.38 4.93
CA LEU A 22 8.57 2.54 4.99
C LEU A 22 9.30 1.91 3.79
N GLN A 23 8.87 0.73 3.34
CA GLN A 23 9.46 0.05 2.19
C GLN A 23 9.24 0.85 0.90
N THR A 24 8.03 1.38 0.72
CA THR A 24 7.66 2.17 -0.45
C THR A 24 8.39 3.51 -0.47
N GLU A 25 8.43 4.20 0.66
CA GLU A 25 9.11 5.49 0.76
C GLU A 25 10.62 5.35 0.52
N LEU A 26 11.23 4.27 1.01
CA LEU A 26 12.61 3.93 0.69
C LEU A 26 12.80 3.70 -0.82
N ALA A 27 11.95 2.89 -1.43
CA ALA A 27 12.02 2.58 -2.86
C ALA A 27 11.88 3.85 -3.72
N ARG A 28 10.95 4.75 -3.36
CA ARG A 28 10.73 6.05 -3.99
C ARG A 28 11.98 6.93 -3.95
N ARG A 29 12.62 7.04 -2.78
CA ARG A 29 13.83 7.87 -2.63
C ARG A 29 15.03 7.26 -3.34
N CYS A 30 15.15 5.94 -3.35
CA CYS A 30 16.17 5.23 -4.12
C CYS A 30 15.99 5.38 -5.63
N SER A 31 14.76 5.44 -6.16
CA SER A 31 14.55 5.66 -7.60
C SER A 31 14.89 7.09 -8.02
N HIS A 32 14.57 8.06 -7.16
CA HIS A 32 14.85 9.48 -7.44
C HIS A 32 16.32 9.86 -7.24
N ASN A 33 17.01 9.20 -6.30
CA ASN A 33 18.43 9.42 -6.04
C ASN A 33 19.16 8.08 -5.91
N ARG A 34 19.98 7.74 -6.92
CA ARG A 34 20.76 6.49 -6.96
C ARG A 34 21.77 6.33 -5.82
N GLN A 35 22.19 7.44 -5.18
CA GLN A 35 23.07 7.40 -4.01
C GLN A 35 22.28 7.20 -2.71
N TYR A 36 20.96 7.35 -2.74
CA TYR A 36 20.12 7.10 -1.59
C TYR A 36 20.10 5.61 -1.30
N SER A 37 20.43 5.26 -0.06
CA SER A 37 20.57 3.88 0.38
C SER A 37 19.76 3.63 1.65
N LEU A 38 19.62 2.35 2.01
CA LEU A 38 19.04 1.96 3.30
C LEU A 38 19.76 2.66 4.48
N ARG A 39 21.08 2.86 4.38
CA ARG A 39 21.87 3.55 5.41
C ARG A 39 21.51 5.03 5.49
N SER A 40 21.33 5.69 4.34
CA SER A 40 20.88 7.08 4.27
C SER A 40 19.49 7.26 4.87
N PHE A 41 18.60 6.30 4.61
CA PHE A 41 17.24 6.30 5.18
C PHE A 41 17.25 6.08 6.69
N ALA A 42 18.08 5.15 7.18
CA ALA A 42 18.26 4.90 8.60
C ALA A 42 18.79 6.12 9.35
N LEU A 43 19.78 6.83 8.77
CA LEU A 43 20.29 8.10 9.29
C LEU A 43 19.17 9.15 9.41
N GLN A 44 18.34 9.29 8.37
CA GLN A 44 17.23 10.25 8.41
C GLN A 44 16.17 9.92 9.47
N LEU A 45 15.87 8.63 9.65
CA LEU A 45 14.94 8.14 10.67
C LEU A 45 15.54 8.10 12.08
N ASP A 46 16.82 8.44 12.22
CA ASP A 46 17.56 8.42 13.48
C ASP A 46 17.51 7.03 14.15
N VAL A 47 17.90 6.01 13.38
CA VAL A 47 17.91 4.60 13.78
C VAL A 47 19.09 3.88 13.13
N ASP A 48 19.62 2.88 13.81
CA ASP A 48 20.69 2.05 13.25
C ASP A 48 20.21 1.25 12.01
N HIS A 49 21.08 1.13 11.01
CA HIS A 49 20.74 0.48 9.74
C HIS A 49 20.35 -1.00 9.91
N SER A 50 20.92 -1.71 10.90
CA SER A 50 20.59 -3.11 11.18
C SER A 50 19.18 -3.21 11.75
N THR A 51 18.81 -2.27 12.63
CA THR A 51 17.47 -2.18 13.21
C THR A 51 16.43 -1.90 12.13
N LEU A 52 16.69 -0.92 11.25
CA LEU A 52 15.78 -0.61 10.15
C LEU A 52 15.65 -1.80 9.18
N SER A 53 16.76 -2.48 8.86
CA SER A 53 16.72 -3.69 8.01
C SER A 53 15.86 -4.80 8.63
N GLN A 54 16.00 -5.06 9.94
CA GLN A 54 15.19 -6.04 10.66
C GLN A 54 13.70 -5.68 10.66
N VAL A 55 13.37 -4.40 10.81
CA VAL A 55 11.99 -3.88 10.73
C VAL A 55 11.40 -4.08 9.34
N LEU A 56 12.12 -3.67 8.29
CA LEU A 56 11.65 -3.80 6.91
C LEU A 56 11.47 -5.27 6.50
N ARG A 57 12.29 -6.18 7.01
CA ARG A 57 12.17 -7.63 6.80
C ARG A 57 11.11 -8.30 7.68
N GLY A 58 10.50 -7.56 8.61
CA GLY A 58 9.52 -8.11 9.55
C GLY A 58 10.11 -8.98 10.67
N LYS A 59 11.45 -9.06 10.79
CA LYS A 59 12.11 -9.76 11.90
C LYS A 59 11.92 -9.04 13.23
N ARG A 60 11.82 -7.71 13.19
CA ARG A 60 11.54 -6.86 14.35
C ARG A 60 10.15 -6.23 14.20
N ARG A 61 9.32 -6.33 15.25
CA ARG A 61 7.99 -5.73 15.28
C ARG A 61 8.11 -4.21 15.39
N LEU A 62 7.26 -3.49 14.66
CA LEU A 62 7.10 -2.04 14.81
C LEU A 62 6.26 -1.78 16.05
N THR A 63 6.83 -1.02 16.99
CA THR A 63 6.09 -0.52 18.16
C THR A 63 5.42 0.81 17.82
N THR A 64 4.39 1.16 18.59
CA THR A 64 3.69 2.44 18.50
C THR A 64 4.64 3.63 18.56
N GLN A 65 5.60 3.60 19.49
CA GLN A 65 6.65 4.63 19.61
C GLN A 65 7.54 4.73 18.36
N MET A 66 7.85 3.60 17.71
CA MET A 66 8.63 3.63 16.45
C MET A 66 7.81 4.22 15.31
N ILE A 67 6.51 3.93 15.25
CA ILE A 67 5.60 4.50 14.24
C ILE A 67 5.53 6.02 14.39
N GLU A 68 5.35 6.52 15.61
CA GLU A 68 5.32 7.96 15.91
C GLU A 68 6.65 8.63 15.59
N LYS A 69 7.78 8.06 16.06
CA LYS A 69 9.12 8.60 15.79
C LYS A 69 9.38 8.70 14.29
N PHE A 70 9.15 7.61 13.56
CA PHE A 70 9.42 7.56 12.13
C PHE A 70 8.45 8.44 11.35
N GLY A 71 7.16 8.45 11.71
CA GLY A 71 6.16 9.28 11.06
C GLY A 71 6.49 10.76 11.13
N ARG A 72 6.89 11.26 12.31
CA ARG A 72 7.34 12.66 12.47
C ARG A 72 8.56 12.99 11.60
N ARG A 73 9.54 12.08 11.52
CA ARG A 73 10.76 12.24 10.69
C ARG A 73 10.50 12.16 9.18
N LEU A 74 9.39 11.54 8.79
CA LEU A 74 8.93 11.45 7.40
C LEU A 74 7.96 12.57 7.04
N ASN A 75 7.74 13.54 7.95
CA ASN A 75 6.78 14.63 7.80
C ASN A 75 5.35 14.13 7.50
N LEU A 76 4.96 12.99 8.09
CA LEU A 76 3.57 12.57 8.07
C LEU A 76 2.73 13.51 8.92
N SER A 77 1.47 13.69 8.52
CA SER A 77 0.49 14.42 9.33
C SER A 77 0.25 13.66 10.65
N GLN A 78 -0.10 14.38 11.70
CA GLN A 78 -0.44 13.77 13.00
C GLN A 78 -1.60 12.76 12.83
N GLU A 79 -2.54 13.05 11.95
CA GLU A 79 -3.68 12.19 11.61
C GLU A 79 -3.24 10.87 10.96
N ASP A 80 -2.27 10.90 10.04
CA ASP A 80 -1.73 9.69 9.41
C ASP A 80 -0.99 8.81 10.41
N ILE A 81 -0.21 9.44 11.31
CA ILE A 81 0.51 8.74 12.37
C ILE A 81 -0.48 8.01 13.28
N GLU A 82 -1.52 8.69 13.73
CA GLU A 82 -2.57 8.10 14.58
C GLU A 82 -3.29 6.93 13.88
N ALA A 83 -3.54 7.02 12.57
CA ALA A 83 -4.12 5.94 11.80
C ALA A 83 -3.20 4.69 11.79
N PHE A 84 -1.89 4.87 11.59
CA PHE A 84 -0.93 3.77 11.62
C PHE A 84 -0.77 3.16 13.02
N VAL A 85 -0.81 4.00 14.05
CA VAL A 85 -0.79 3.57 15.46
C VAL A 85 -2.04 2.74 15.78
N ALA A 86 -3.23 3.25 15.45
CA ALA A 86 -4.49 2.54 15.65
C ALA A 86 -4.50 1.20 14.91
N GLN A 87 -3.96 1.16 13.70
CA GLN A 87 -3.80 -0.09 12.94
C GLN A 87 -2.90 -1.09 13.68
N ALA A 88 -1.75 -0.65 14.19
CA ALA A 88 -0.80 -1.50 14.90
C ALA A 88 -1.39 -2.05 16.21
N GLU A 89 -2.11 -1.23 16.96
CA GLU A 89 -2.79 -1.65 18.19
C GLU A 89 -3.95 -2.62 17.89
N LEU A 90 -4.71 -2.39 16.82
CA LEU A 90 -5.78 -3.28 16.39
C LEU A 90 -5.25 -4.66 15.96
N MET A 91 -4.10 -4.71 15.28
CA MET A 91 -3.42 -5.97 14.95
C MET A 91 -2.88 -6.70 16.19
N LYS A 92 -2.56 -5.96 17.26
CA LYS A 92 -2.08 -6.53 18.52
C LYS A 92 -3.21 -7.18 19.33
N SER A 93 -4.43 -6.66 19.25
CA SER A 93 -5.57 -7.15 20.02
C SER A 93 -6.23 -8.41 19.43
N GLY A 94 -6.09 -8.67 18.12
CA GLY A 94 -6.31 -9.96 17.45
C GLY A 94 -7.73 -10.57 17.52
N LYS A 95 -8.66 -10.02 18.31
CA LYS A 95 -9.97 -10.61 18.62
C LYS A 95 -11.18 -9.87 18.04
N THR A 96 -10.96 -8.82 17.24
CA THR A 96 -12.05 -7.97 16.72
C THR A 96 -12.25 -8.17 15.22
N VAL A 97 -13.49 -8.24 14.74
CA VAL A 97 -13.86 -8.25 13.30
C VAL A 97 -13.19 -7.10 12.52
N MET A 98 -12.98 -5.97 13.17
CA MET A 98 -12.28 -4.83 12.59
C MET A 98 -10.78 -5.08 12.37
N ALA A 99 -10.14 -5.87 13.25
CA ALA A 99 -8.74 -6.25 13.10
C ALA A 99 -8.53 -7.14 11.88
N SER A 100 -9.44 -8.09 11.64
CA SER A 100 -9.42 -8.90 10.43
C SER A 100 -9.65 -8.06 9.17
N MET A 101 -10.54 -7.05 9.21
CA MET A 101 -10.77 -6.15 8.07
C MET A 101 -9.54 -5.27 7.77
N ALA A 102 -8.91 -4.70 8.79
CA ALA A 102 -7.68 -3.91 8.63
C ALA A 102 -6.50 -4.75 8.13
N GLN A 103 -6.41 -6.00 8.60
CA GLN A 103 -5.44 -6.97 8.08
C GLN A 103 -5.72 -7.32 6.62
N GLN A 104 -6.98 -7.55 6.26
CA GLN A 104 -7.39 -7.82 4.88
C GLN A 104 -7.04 -6.67 3.93
N LEU A 105 -7.32 -5.42 4.31
CA LEU A 105 -6.91 -4.24 3.54
C LEU A 105 -5.39 -4.15 3.38
N THR A 106 -4.64 -4.51 4.42
CA THR A 106 -3.17 -4.52 4.36
C THR A 106 -2.67 -5.60 3.41
N LEU A 107 -3.28 -6.78 3.41
CA LEU A 107 -2.97 -7.85 2.47
C LEU A 107 -3.31 -7.45 1.03
N ASP A 108 -4.47 -6.83 0.82
CA ASP A 108 -4.86 -6.33 -0.49
C ASP A 108 -3.85 -5.28 -1.00
N ALA A 109 -3.41 -4.36 -0.14
CA ALA A 109 -2.41 -3.36 -0.49
C ALA A 109 -1.09 -4.04 -0.93
N VAL A 110 -0.61 -5.04 -0.19
CA VAL A 110 0.59 -5.81 -0.59
C VAL A 110 0.41 -6.47 -1.95
N GLN A 111 -0.77 -7.05 -2.23
CA GLN A 111 -1.05 -7.68 -3.52
C GLN A 111 -1.08 -6.66 -4.66
N LEU A 112 -1.62 -5.46 -4.42
CA LEU A 112 -1.62 -4.36 -5.39
C LEU A 112 -0.20 -3.90 -5.75
N LEU A 113 0.69 -3.78 -4.77
CA LEU A 113 2.08 -3.35 -5.02
C LEU A 113 2.92 -4.42 -5.73
N SER A 114 2.56 -5.69 -5.51
CA SER A 114 3.30 -6.83 -6.05
C SER A 114 3.02 -7.03 -7.54
N ASP A 115 1.78 -6.78 -7.98
CA ASP A 115 1.30 -7.11 -9.31
C ASP A 115 0.90 -5.88 -10.13
N THR A 116 1.55 -5.71 -11.29
CA THR A 116 1.35 -4.59 -12.22
C THR A 116 -0.04 -4.59 -12.87
N ARG A 117 -0.77 -5.71 -12.88
CA ARG A 117 -2.11 -5.80 -13.48
C ARG A 117 -3.10 -4.81 -12.88
N HIS A 118 -3.01 -4.53 -11.60
CA HIS A 118 -3.90 -3.56 -10.95
C HIS A 118 -3.69 -2.16 -11.53
N GLN A 119 -2.44 -1.78 -11.82
CA GLN A 119 -2.12 -0.51 -12.47
C GLN A 119 -2.60 -0.50 -13.92
N SER A 120 -2.41 -1.60 -14.67
CA SER A 120 -2.92 -1.70 -16.04
C SER A 120 -4.45 -1.56 -16.12
N ILE A 121 -5.19 -2.12 -15.15
CA ILE A 121 -6.66 -1.92 -15.08
C ILE A 121 -7.00 -0.44 -14.90
N LEU A 122 -6.26 0.29 -14.06
CA LEU A 122 -6.49 1.73 -13.86
C LEU A 122 -6.13 2.55 -15.10
N GLU A 123 -5.04 2.21 -15.80
CA GLU A 123 -4.67 2.84 -17.07
C GLU A 123 -5.75 2.62 -18.15
N LEU A 124 -6.37 1.43 -18.19
CA LEU A 124 -7.49 1.16 -19.11
C LEU A 124 -8.69 2.07 -18.86
N LEU A 125 -8.97 2.47 -17.62
CA LEU A 125 -10.08 3.38 -17.29
C LEU A 125 -9.90 4.78 -17.89
N GLN A 126 -8.67 5.17 -18.19
CA GLN A 126 -8.34 6.48 -18.72
C GLN A 126 -8.45 6.54 -20.26
N LEU A 127 -8.68 5.39 -20.92
CA LEU A 127 -8.83 5.31 -22.37
C LEU A 127 -10.23 5.78 -22.81
N GLU A 128 -10.28 6.55 -23.89
CA GLU A 128 -11.54 7.07 -24.45
C GLU A 128 -12.53 5.97 -24.88
N TYR A 129 -12.01 4.79 -25.23
CA TYR A 129 -12.79 3.63 -25.65
C TYR A 129 -12.97 2.58 -24.55
N PHE A 130 -12.73 2.95 -23.29
CA PHE A 130 -12.90 2.05 -22.15
C PHE A 130 -14.31 1.45 -22.11
N ARG A 131 -14.38 0.14 -21.83
CA ARG A 131 -15.64 -0.58 -21.59
C ARG A 131 -15.64 -1.11 -20.15
N PRO A 132 -16.63 -0.77 -19.31
CA PRO A 132 -16.80 -1.27 -17.94
C PRO A 132 -17.27 -2.74 -17.92
N ASP A 133 -16.54 -3.62 -18.61
CA ASP A 133 -16.84 -5.03 -18.75
C ASP A 133 -15.62 -5.87 -18.41
N VAL A 134 -15.81 -6.81 -17.48
CA VAL A 134 -14.74 -7.68 -16.97
C VAL A 134 -14.17 -8.54 -18.11
N ARG A 135 -15.01 -9.01 -19.04
CA ARG A 135 -14.56 -9.86 -20.16
C ARG A 135 -13.77 -9.07 -21.20
N TRP A 136 -14.08 -7.79 -21.39
CA TRP A 136 -13.31 -6.87 -22.22
C TRP A 136 -11.93 -6.64 -21.61
N ILE A 137 -11.86 -6.30 -20.32
CA ILE A 137 -10.59 -6.10 -19.61
C ILE A 137 -9.73 -7.36 -19.65
N ALA A 138 -10.32 -8.53 -19.40
CA ALA A 138 -9.62 -9.82 -19.45
C ALA A 138 -8.99 -10.10 -20.81
N ARG A 139 -9.71 -9.80 -21.91
CA ARG A 139 -9.20 -9.93 -23.28
C ARG A 139 -8.07 -8.96 -23.58
N VAL A 140 -8.20 -7.70 -23.18
CA VAL A 140 -7.18 -6.67 -23.43
C VAL A 140 -5.90 -6.95 -22.65
N LEU A 141 -6.02 -7.41 -21.40
CA LEU A 141 -4.88 -7.74 -20.54
C LEU A 141 -4.37 -9.18 -20.71
N ASN A 142 -4.98 -9.97 -21.60
CA ASN A 142 -4.66 -11.37 -21.86
C ASN A 142 -4.59 -12.22 -20.56
N THR A 143 -5.63 -12.11 -19.72
CA THR A 143 -5.73 -12.77 -18.41
C THR A 143 -7.12 -13.40 -18.24
N ALA A 144 -7.30 -14.23 -17.21
CA ALA A 144 -8.58 -14.85 -16.91
C ALA A 144 -9.57 -13.82 -16.30
N PRO A 145 -10.88 -13.89 -16.63
CA PRO A 145 -11.89 -13.01 -16.03
C PRO A 145 -11.92 -13.05 -14.49
N ASP A 146 -11.66 -14.21 -13.89
CA ASP A 146 -11.60 -14.37 -12.44
C ASP A 146 -10.45 -13.58 -11.81
N GLU A 147 -9.30 -13.53 -12.48
CA GLU A 147 -8.16 -12.73 -12.03
C GLU A 147 -8.47 -11.23 -12.08
N VAL A 148 -9.21 -10.78 -13.11
CA VAL A 148 -9.69 -9.40 -13.22
C VAL A 148 -10.68 -9.09 -12.10
N ASN A 149 -11.65 -9.97 -11.83
CA ASN A 149 -12.60 -9.81 -10.74
C ASN A 149 -11.92 -9.67 -9.37
N ILE A 150 -10.88 -10.49 -9.13
CA ILE A 150 -10.08 -10.40 -7.91
C ILE A 150 -9.37 -9.04 -7.84
N ALA A 151 -8.75 -8.58 -8.93
CA ALA A 151 -8.06 -7.30 -8.97
C ALA A 151 -9.03 -6.12 -8.74
N LEU A 152 -10.18 -6.12 -9.41
CA LEU A 152 -11.25 -5.12 -9.23
C LEU A 152 -11.76 -5.10 -7.79
N SER A 153 -12.01 -6.26 -7.20
CA SER A 153 -12.47 -6.38 -5.81
C SER A 153 -11.50 -5.74 -4.83
N ARG A 154 -10.18 -5.87 -5.06
CA ARG A 154 -9.16 -5.24 -4.22
C ARG A 154 -9.08 -3.72 -4.43
N LEU A 155 -9.12 -3.27 -5.69
CA LEU A 155 -9.13 -1.85 -6.04
C LEU A 155 -10.34 -1.12 -5.43
N LEU A 156 -11.51 -1.74 -5.47
CA LEU A 156 -12.74 -1.23 -4.83
C LEU A 156 -12.59 -1.17 -3.30
N ARG A 157 -12.06 -2.23 -2.67
CA ARG A 157 -11.93 -2.31 -1.20
C ARG A 157 -10.97 -1.28 -0.65
N LEU A 158 -9.89 -0.97 -1.38
CA LEU A 158 -8.96 0.10 -1.04
C LEU A 158 -9.49 1.49 -1.45
N GLY A 159 -10.54 1.57 -2.27
CA GLY A 159 -11.10 2.82 -2.77
C GLY A 159 -10.21 3.52 -3.78
N LEU A 160 -9.43 2.76 -4.54
CA LEU A 160 -8.67 3.22 -5.72
C LEU A 160 -9.55 3.22 -6.98
N LEU A 161 -10.60 2.39 -6.98
CA LEU A 161 -11.63 2.36 -8.00
C LEU A 161 -12.98 2.64 -7.34
N GLU A 162 -13.84 3.38 -8.02
CA GLU A 162 -15.25 3.55 -7.64
C GLU A 162 -16.16 3.23 -8.82
N MET A 163 -17.07 2.27 -8.64
CA MET A 163 -18.12 1.99 -9.61
C MET A 163 -19.31 2.91 -9.31
N ALA A 164 -19.30 4.12 -9.88
CA ALA A 164 -20.35 5.11 -9.64
C ALA A 164 -21.69 4.69 -10.27
N THR A 165 -21.63 4.09 -11.46
CA THR A 165 -22.77 3.41 -12.10
C THR A 165 -22.28 2.11 -12.75
N PRO A 166 -23.18 1.17 -13.12
CA PRO A 166 -22.79 -0.05 -13.83
C PRO A 166 -21.94 0.24 -15.08
N ASP A 167 -22.26 1.34 -15.76
CA ASP A 167 -21.61 1.76 -17.01
C ASP A 167 -20.51 2.82 -16.82
N ARG A 168 -20.25 3.27 -15.58
CA ARG A 168 -19.26 4.32 -15.32
C ARG A 168 -18.41 3.98 -14.11
N TRP A 169 -17.17 3.59 -14.40
CA TRP A 169 -16.16 3.34 -13.40
C TRP A 169 -15.23 4.55 -13.33
N LEU A 170 -15.01 5.04 -12.12
CA LEU A 170 -14.19 6.20 -11.83
C LEU A 170 -12.88 5.74 -11.21
N ASP A 171 -11.79 6.12 -11.86
CA ASP A 171 -10.48 6.03 -11.25
C ASP A 171 -10.39 7.07 -10.12
N LYS A 172 -10.15 6.60 -8.89
CA LYS A 172 -9.88 7.44 -7.72
C LYS A 172 -8.39 7.46 -7.38
N SER A 173 -7.58 6.83 -8.21
CA SER A 173 -6.15 7.07 -8.27
C SER A 173 -5.92 8.48 -8.83
N ASP A 174 -5.10 9.24 -8.13
CA ASP A 174 -4.52 10.48 -8.63
C ASP A 174 -3.75 10.18 -9.93
N SER A 175 -4.14 10.85 -11.01
CA SER A 175 -3.69 10.63 -12.40
C SER A 175 -2.20 10.94 -12.63
N LEU A 176 -1.50 11.37 -11.58
CA LEU A 176 -0.07 11.69 -11.59
C LEU A 176 0.86 10.50 -11.35
N CYS A 177 0.34 9.26 -11.27
CA CYS A 177 1.13 8.05 -11.07
C CYS A 177 1.97 7.68 -12.31
N ARG A 178 3.04 8.44 -12.56
CA ARG A 178 3.97 8.21 -13.69
C ARG A 178 4.96 7.07 -13.44
N ASP A 179 5.19 6.69 -12.18
CA ASP A 179 6.10 5.62 -11.75
C ASP A 179 5.42 4.67 -10.74
N ARG A 180 5.91 3.42 -10.68
CA ARG A 180 5.48 2.37 -9.76
C ARG A 180 5.56 2.81 -8.29
N ASN A 181 6.52 3.67 -7.97
CA ASN A 181 6.69 4.19 -6.61
C ASN A 181 5.61 5.21 -6.21
N ASP A 182 5.09 5.99 -7.17
CA ASP A 182 4.00 6.94 -6.91
C ASP A 182 2.68 6.19 -6.70
N PHE A 183 2.43 5.16 -7.51
CA PHE A 183 1.31 4.24 -7.30
C PHE A 183 1.38 3.60 -5.90
N ALA A 184 2.57 3.17 -5.49
CA ALA A 184 2.74 2.55 -4.19
C ALA A 184 2.44 3.50 -3.02
N ALA A 185 2.94 4.73 -3.09
CA ALA A 185 2.65 5.75 -2.09
C ALA A 185 1.14 6.03 -1.99
N GLN A 186 0.46 6.05 -3.13
CA GLN A 186 -0.98 6.25 -3.19
C GLN A 186 -1.78 5.08 -2.60
N VAL A 187 -1.44 3.83 -2.91
CA VAL A 187 -2.08 2.64 -2.30
C VAL A 187 -2.01 2.71 -0.78
N ILE A 188 -0.87 3.16 -0.24
CA ILE A 188 -0.69 3.26 1.21
C ILE A 188 -1.48 4.42 1.81
N ARG A 189 -1.57 5.57 1.15
CA ARG A 189 -2.46 6.67 1.57
C ARG A 189 -3.91 6.22 1.59
N LYS A 190 -4.35 5.47 0.58
CA LYS A 190 -5.71 4.90 0.54
C LYS A 190 -5.93 3.88 1.65
N LEU A 191 -4.93 3.04 1.93
CA LEU A 191 -4.97 2.12 3.06
C LEU A 191 -5.13 2.87 4.40
N SER A 192 -4.34 3.92 4.66
CA SER A 192 -4.46 4.70 5.91
C SER A 192 -5.82 5.39 6.01
N GLU A 193 -6.33 5.96 4.91
CA GLU A 193 -7.67 6.56 4.83
C GLU A 193 -8.78 5.55 5.16
N GLN A 194 -8.74 4.34 4.58
CA GLN A 194 -9.75 3.31 4.81
C GLN A 194 -9.70 2.76 6.24
N VAL A 195 -8.49 2.51 6.76
CA VAL A 195 -8.31 2.09 8.15
C VAL A 195 -8.83 3.15 9.10
N ARG A 196 -8.58 4.44 8.83
CA ARG A 196 -9.13 5.54 9.61
C ARG A 196 -10.66 5.55 9.60
N LYS A 197 -11.29 5.37 8.42
CA LYS A 197 -12.76 5.26 8.31
C LYS A 197 -13.32 4.08 9.12
N LEU A 198 -12.61 2.95 9.13
CA LEU A 198 -12.98 1.79 9.96
C LEU A 198 -12.86 2.10 11.46
N SER A 199 -11.78 2.75 11.89
CA SER A 199 -11.56 3.15 13.29
C SER A 199 -12.57 4.20 13.77
N ALA A 200 -12.89 5.21 12.93
CA ALA A 200 -13.86 6.25 13.27
C ALA A 200 -15.29 5.72 13.46
N ARG A 201 -15.65 4.63 12.77
CA ARG A 201 -16.92 3.92 13.00
C ARG A 201 -16.98 3.21 14.36
N SER A 202 -15.83 2.91 14.97
CA SER A 202 -15.74 2.26 16.28
C SER A 202 -15.92 3.21 17.46
N GLY A 203 -15.58 4.50 17.32
CA GLY A 203 -15.64 5.47 18.42
C GLY A 203 -17.01 6.14 18.64
N ARG A 204 -18.02 5.78 17.84
CA ARG A 204 -19.41 6.30 17.95
C ARG A 204 -20.38 5.32 18.63
N ARG A 205 -19.88 4.36 19.40
CA ARG A 205 -20.70 3.42 20.17
C ARG A 205 -20.40 3.52 21.65
#